data_AF-A0AAV3XFX9-F1
#
_entry.id   AF-A0AAV3XFX9-F1
#
_cell.length_a   1.000
_cell.length_b   1.000
_cell.length_c   1.000
_cell.angle_alpha   90.00
_cell.angle_beta   90.00
_cell.angle_gamma   90.00
#
_symmetry.space_group_name_H-M   'P 1'
#
loop_
_entity.id
_entity.type
_entity.pdbx_description
1 polymer ?
#
loop_
_entity_poly.entity_id
_entity_poly.type
_entity_poly.pdbx_seq_one_letter_code
_entity_poly.pdbx_strand_id
1 'polypeptide(L)'
;MEISTQRTLADNTNLTWLIGNARLIDLSGQLLGAHIAHAGLIMFWAGATAISEVTHLVPDKPMYDQGLTLLPHLASLGWGVGAGGQVVDTYPYFAIGILHLAASAVLGAGGLYHVFRGSGILKNGVGRVTKFHYEWTDPKQLSLILGHHLIFLGIGAFLFVLKAMVFGGIYDPAVANVRLITNPTLNPVTIFCYLFGIANGGWTPLGMASVNNLEDVIGGHIWIGSLLIAGGAWHIVSQPFPWVKKALIINGDALLSYSLGGLAFMAFVSAIFVGYNTTVYPR
;
A
#
# COMPACT_ATOMS: atom_id res chain seq x y z
N MET A 1 -25.88 18.71 9.26
CA MET A 1 -26.55 17.54 8.67
C MET A 1 -26.67 16.50 9.76
N GLU A 2 -27.87 16.06 10.08
CA GLU A 2 -28.11 15.06 11.11
C GLU A 2 -27.79 13.69 10.51
N ILE A 3 -26.78 12.99 11.05
CA ILE A 3 -26.39 11.67 10.56
C ILE A 3 -27.28 10.66 11.26
N SER A 4 -27.95 9.81 10.47
CA SER A 4 -28.77 8.75 11.02
C SER A 4 -27.93 7.84 11.91
N THR A 5 -28.41 7.61 13.13
CA THR A 5 -27.81 6.66 14.06
C THR A 5 -28.36 5.25 13.88
N GLN A 6 -29.43 5.08 13.08
CA GLN A 6 -30.06 3.78 12.87
C GLN A 6 -29.07 2.76 12.28
N ARG A 7 -29.07 1.54 12.82
CA ARG A 7 -28.17 0.44 12.43
C ARG A 7 -26.68 0.77 12.59
N THR A 8 -26.34 1.69 13.49
CA THR A 8 -24.95 2.00 13.87
C THR A 8 -24.70 1.62 15.33
N LEU A 9 -23.45 1.74 15.79
CA LEU A 9 -23.11 1.60 17.21
C LEU A 9 -23.78 2.65 18.11
N ALA A 10 -24.27 3.75 17.53
CA ALA A 10 -25.02 4.77 18.25
C ALA A 10 -26.53 4.51 18.28
N ASP A 11 -27.03 3.47 17.59
CA ASP A 11 -28.46 3.16 17.51
C ASP A 11 -29.05 2.88 18.89
N ASN A 12 -30.21 3.46 19.19
CA ASN A 12 -30.85 3.43 20.51
C ASN A 12 -29.96 3.92 21.68
N THR A 13 -28.90 4.68 21.40
CA THR A 13 -28.07 5.35 22.41
C THR A 13 -28.19 6.88 22.30
N ASN A 14 -27.88 7.60 23.38
CA ASN A 14 -27.68 9.05 23.34
C ASN A 14 -26.23 9.45 22.98
N LEU A 15 -25.42 8.52 22.46
CA LEU A 15 -23.97 8.67 22.25
C LEU A 15 -23.62 8.86 20.77
N THR A 16 -24.11 9.95 20.17
CA THR A 16 -23.87 10.27 18.75
C THR A 16 -22.40 10.50 18.38
N TRP A 17 -21.50 10.62 19.37
CA TRP A 17 -20.05 10.75 19.15
C TRP A 17 -19.41 9.42 18.72
N LEU A 18 -20.05 8.28 18.95
CA LEU A 18 -19.58 6.95 18.50
C LEU A 18 -19.49 6.84 16.96
N ILE A 19 -20.21 7.69 16.23
CA ILE A 19 -20.15 7.82 14.76
C ILE A 19 -19.49 9.13 14.32
N GLY A 20 -18.59 9.69 15.15
CA GLY A 20 -18.04 11.04 14.97
C GLY A 20 -17.43 11.30 13.59
N ASN A 21 -16.69 10.33 13.04
CA ASN A 21 -16.05 10.49 11.72
C ASN A 21 -17.02 10.48 10.54
N ALA A 22 -18.23 9.93 10.70
CA ALA A 22 -19.25 10.01 9.65
C ALA A 22 -19.63 11.47 9.34
N ARG A 23 -19.42 12.39 10.29
CA ARG A 23 -19.63 13.84 10.11
C ARG A 23 -18.74 14.47 9.05
N LEU A 24 -17.70 13.75 8.61
CA LEU A 24 -16.76 14.22 7.60
C LEU A 24 -17.16 13.88 6.16
N ILE A 25 -18.21 13.08 5.93
CA ILE A 25 -18.57 12.56 4.60
C ILE A 25 -18.63 13.68 3.55
N ASP A 26 -19.31 14.79 3.86
CA ASP A 26 -19.46 15.92 2.92
C ASP A 26 -18.42 17.03 3.11
N LEU A 27 -17.46 16.84 4.02
CA LEU A 27 -16.42 17.81 4.35
C LEU A 27 -15.12 17.45 3.64
N SER A 28 -15.14 17.48 2.29
CA SER A 28 -14.02 17.09 1.42
C SER A 28 -12.62 17.62 1.84
N GLY A 29 -12.53 18.81 2.45
CA GLY A 29 -11.26 19.38 2.92
C GLY A 29 -10.82 18.84 4.29
N GLN A 30 -11.74 18.72 5.25
CA GLN A 30 -11.43 18.11 6.55
C GLN A 30 -11.21 16.60 6.42
N LEU A 31 -11.98 15.93 5.55
CA LEU A 31 -11.79 14.51 5.27
C LEU A 31 -10.43 14.27 4.59
N LEU A 32 -10.00 15.12 3.66
CA LEU A 32 -8.64 15.10 3.12
C LEU A 32 -7.60 15.24 4.24
N GLY A 33 -7.78 16.21 5.15
CA GLY A 33 -6.88 16.40 6.28
C GLY A 33 -6.79 15.18 7.20
N ALA A 34 -7.92 14.53 7.49
CA ALA A 34 -7.96 13.29 8.27
C ALA A 34 -7.18 12.15 7.59
N HIS A 35 -7.33 11.97 6.27
CA HIS A 35 -6.58 10.95 5.51
C HIS A 35 -5.07 11.25 5.48
N ILE A 36 -4.67 12.50 5.26
CA ILE A 36 -3.26 12.89 5.26
C ILE A 36 -2.65 12.71 6.66
N ALA A 37 -3.36 13.09 7.72
CA ALA A 37 -2.90 12.89 9.09
C ALA A 37 -2.75 11.40 9.42
N HIS A 38 -3.70 10.56 9.00
CA HIS A 38 -3.63 9.12 9.17
C HIS A 38 -2.46 8.49 8.38
N ALA A 39 -2.19 8.95 7.16
CA ALA A 39 -0.98 8.57 6.42
C ALA A 39 0.29 8.98 7.18
N GLY A 40 0.27 10.15 7.83
CA GLY A 40 1.31 10.58 8.77
C GLY A 40 1.53 9.57 9.91
N LEU A 41 0.45 9.06 10.54
CA LEU A 41 0.57 8.05 11.60
C LEU A 41 1.20 6.74 11.09
N ILE A 42 0.86 6.29 9.88
CA ILE A 42 1.48 5.10 9.26
C ILE A 42 2.99 5.33 9.06
N MET A 43 3.38 6.48 8.51
CA MET A 43 4.79 6.83 8.30
C MET A 43 5.54 6.99 9.63
N PHE A 44 4.87 7.53 10.65
CA PHE A 44 5.43 7.67 12.00
C PHE A 44 5.69 6.29 12.61
N TRP A 45 4.71 5.39 12.54
CA TRP A 45 4.87 4.02 13.03
C TRP A 45 6.02 3.31 12.32
N ALA A 46 6.10 3.39 10.99
CA ALA A 46 7.17 2.75 10.23
C ALA A 46 8.55 3.30 10.62
N GLY A 47 8.70 4.63 10.70
CA GLY A 47 9.95 5.28 11.08
C GLY A 47 10.37 4.99 12.52
N ALA A 48 9.47 5.19 13.48
CA ALA A 48 9.74 4.97 14.90
C ALA A 48 10.04 3.50 15.21
N THR A 49 9.29 2.57 14.60
CA THR A 49 9.51 1.14 14.79
C THR A 49 10.83 0.71 14.17
N ALA A 50 11.16 1.15 12.95
CA ALA A 50 12.44 0.81 12.33
C ALA A 50 13.63 1.33 13.14
N ILE A 51 13.58 2.58 13.61
CA ILE A 51 14.64 3.14 14.48
C ILE A 51 14.72 2.34 15.78
N SER A 52 13.59 2.03 16.42
CA SER A 52 13.55 1.23 17.63
C SER A 52 14.18 -0.16 17.39
N GLU A 53 13.81 -0.86 16.33
CA GLU A 53 14.37 -2.16 15.98
C GLU A 53 15.88 -2.09 15.73
N VAL A 54 16.38 -1.06 15.05
CA VAL A 54 17.83 -0.84 14.88
C VAL A 54 18.54 -0.71 16.23
N THR A 55 17.96 0.02 17.19
CA THR A 55 18.57 0.20 18.52
C THR A 55 18.57 -1.07 19.39
N HIS A 56 17.70 -2.04 19.09
CA HIS A 56 17.60 -3.31 19.81
C HIS A 56 18.26 -4.49 19.07
N LEU A 57 18.69 -4.29 17.82
CA LEU A 57 19.32 -5.31 17.02
C LEU A 57 20.65 -5.76 17.64
N VAL A 58 20.77 -7.07 17.86
CA VAL A 58 22.00 -7.78 18.19
C VAL A 58 22.47 -8.48 16.91
N PRO A 59 23.52 -8.00 16.22
CA PRO A 59 23.92 -8.51 14.91
C PRO A 59 24.30 -9.99 14.88
N ASP A 60 24.84 -10.52 15.99
CA ASP A 60 25.27 -11.92 16.10
C ASP A 60 24.09 -12.91 16.36
N LYS A 61 22.85 -12.41 16.43
CA LYS A 61 21.65 -13.22 16.57
C LYS A 61 20.81 -13.16 15.29
N PRO A 62 20.11 -14.24 14.93
CA PRO A 62 19.15 -14.20 13.84
C PRO A 62 18.07 -13.14 14.09
N MET A 63 17.59 -12.47 13.02
CA MET A 63 16.57 -11.43 13.16
C MET A 63 15.23 -12.00 13.68
N TYR A 64 14.89 -13.24 13.30
CA TYR A 64 13.63 -13.89 13.70
C TYR A 64 13.56 -14.21 15.20
N ASP A 65 14.71 -14.33 15.89
CA ASP A 65 14.77 -14.60 17.34
C ASP A 65 14.68 -13.32 18.19
N GLN A 66 14.57 -12.15 17.55
CA GLN A 66 14.66 -10.84 18.21
C GLN A 66 13.34 -10.06 18.19
N GLY A 67 12.26 -10.65 17.66
CA GLY A 67 10.95 -9.99 17.56
C GLY A 67 10.94 -8.80 16.60
N LEU A 68 11.84 -8.79 15.61
CA LEU A 68 11.94 -7.73 14.61
C LEU A 68 10.91 -7.96 13.50
N THR A 69 10.23 -6.89 13.09
CA THR A 69 9.19 -6.92 12.08
C THR A 69 9.55 -6.13 10.83
N LEU A 70 10.19 -4.97 10.96
CA LEU A 70 10.53 -4.10 9.83
C LEU A 70 11.91 -4.37 9.27
N LEU A 71 12.92 -4.64 10.12
CA LEU A 71 14.28 -4.93 9.63
C LEU A 71 14.35 -6.14 8.68
N PRO A 72 13.62 -7.25 8.90
CA PRO A 72 13.56 -8.34 7.92
C PRO A 72 13.03 -7.91 6.54
N HIS A 73 12.08 -6.97 6.50
CA HIS A 73 11.57 -6.43 5.23
C HIS A 73 12.61 -5.52 4.53
N LEU A 74 13.41 -4.77 5.28
CA LEU A 74 14.51 -3.98 4.69
C LEU A 74 15.66 -4.88 4.21
N ALA A 75 15.96 -5.93 4.96
CA ALA A 75 16.93 -6.96 4.61
C ALA A 75 16.52 -7.71 3.33
N SER A 76 15.24 -8.08 3.18
CA SER A 76 14.76 -8.76 1.95
C SER A 76 14.90 -7.86 0.71
N LEU A 77 14.78 -6.54 0.88
CA LEU A 77 15.09 -5.55 -0.16
C LEU A 77 16.60 -5.39 -0.46
N GLY A 78 17.46 -6.16 0.21
CA GLY A 78 18.90 -6.17 0.03
C GLY A 78 19.63 -5.01 0.72
N TRP A 79 18.99 -4.31 1.66
CA TRP A 79 19.65 -3.28 2.44
C TRP A 79 20.38 -3.90 3.63
N GLY A 80 21.63 -3.50 3.85
CA GLY A 80 22.38 -3.84 5.07
C GLY A 80 22.75 -5.31 5.26
N VAL A 81 22.40 -6.19 4.31
CA VAL A 81 22.70 -7.63 4.36
C VAL A 81 23.66 -8.06 3.26
N GLY A 82 24.47 -9.07 3.56
CA GLY A 82 25.39 -9.71 2.63
C GLY A 82 25.13 -11.22 2.48
N ALA A 83 26.20 -11.97 2.23
CA ALA A 83 26.14 -13.42 2.09
C ALA A 83 25.58 -14.10 3.35
N GLY A 84 24.77 -15.13 3.16
CA GLY A 84 24.08 -15.86 4.24
C GLY A 84 23.02 -15.05 4.98
N GLY A 85 22.67 -13.85 4.49
CA GLY A 85 21.75 -12.94 5.19
C GLY A 85 22.38 -12.23 6.39
N GLN A 86 23.71 -12.27 6.51
CA GLN A 86 24.42 -11.59 7.59
C GLN A 86 24.22 -10.08 7.50
N VAL A 87 23.88 -9.44 8.63
CA VAL A 87 23.86 -7.98 8.73
C VAL A 87 25.29 -7.45 8.68
N VAL A 88 25.60 -6.69 7.64
CA VAL A 88 26.92 -6.09 7.40
C VAL A 88 26.94 -4.58 7.61
N ASP A 89 25.78 -3.92 7.51
CA ASP A 89 25.65 -2.48 7.72
C ASP A 89 24.23 -2.13 8.20
N THR A 90 24.12 -1.49 9.37
CA THR A 90 22.84 -1.06 9.94
C THR A 90 22.45 0.36 9.55
N TYR A 91 23.36 1.13 8.93
CA TYR A 91 23.11 2.51 8.56
C TYR A 91 21.92 2.67 7.60
N PRO A 92 21.73 1.83 6.55
CA PRO A 92 20.57 1.93 5.67
C PRO A 92 19.25 1.79 6.42
N TYR A 93 19.18 0.90 7.42
CA TYR A 93 17.97 0.73 8.24
C TYR A 93 17.65 1.98 9.04
N PHE A 94 18.67 2.55 9.69
CA PHE A 94 18.53 3.79 10.45
C PHE A 94 18.12 4.95 9.55
N ALA A 95 18.80 5.13 8.41
CA ALA A 95 18.52 6.19 7.46
C ALA A 95 17.08 6.09 6.92
N ILE A 96 16.63 4.90 6.52
CA ILE A 96 15.25 4.67 6.07
C ILE A 96 14.25 4.99 7.18
N GLY A 97 14.52 4.57 8.42
CA GLY A 97 13.68 4.88 9.57
C GLY A 97 13.55 6.40 9.81
N ILE A 98 14.67 7.13 9.75
CA ILE A 98 14.69 8.60 9.89
C ILE A 98 13.94 9.29 8.76
N LEU A 99 14.09 8.84 7.51
CA LEU A 99 13.36 9.40 6.37
C LEU A 99 11.84 9.23 6.54
N HIS A 100 11.39 8.06 7.01
CA HIS A 100 9.97 7.83 7.30
C HIS A 100 9.47 8.71 8.45
N LEU A 101 10.26 8.84 9.52
CA LEU A 101 9.93 9.68 10.66
C LEU A 101 9.84 11.16 10.26
N ALA A 102 10.78 11.67 9.46
CA ALA A 102 10.75 13.04 8.95
C ALA A 102 9.56 13.28 8.01
N ALA A 103 9.28 12.34 7.09
CA ALA A 103 8.12 12.42 6.21
C ALA A 103 6.80 12.43 7.00
N SER A 104 6.73 11.69 8.12
CA SER A 104 5.54 11.67 8.98
C SER A 104 5.21 13.05 9.56
N ALA A 105 6.23 13.85 9.92
CA ALA A 105 6.03 15.21 10.39
C ALA A 105 5.45 16.13 9.31
N VAL A 106 5.91 15.99 8.06
CA VAL A 106 5.38 16.75 6.91
C VAL A 106 3.91 16.40 6.66
N LEU A 107 3.59 15.10 6.65
CA LEU A 107 2.21 14.63 6.49
C LEU A 107 1.32 15.06 7.66
N GLY A 108 1.80 14.93 8.90
CA GLY A 108 1.09 15.38 10.09
C GLY A 108 0.77 16.88 10.03
N ALA A 109 1.75 17.71 9.68
CA ALA A 109 1.56 19.15 9.51
C ALA A 109 0.52 19.47 8.41
N GLY A 110 0.61 18.80 7.26
CA GLY A 110 -0.36 18.94 6.17
C GLY A 110 -1.78 18.52 6.58
N GLY A 111 -1.91 17.38 7.26
CA GLY A 111 -3.19 16.88 7.77
C GLY A 111 -3.85 17.85 8.76
N LEU A 112 -3.09 18.31 9.76
CA LEU A 112 -3.57 19.30 10.74
C LEU A 112 -3.95 20.63 10.09
N TYR A 113 -3.17 21.10 9.09
CA TYR A 113 -3.52 22.28 8.33
C TYR A 113 -4.89 22.11 7.64
N HIS A 114 -5.11 21.00 6.94
CA HIS A 114 -6.37 20.75 6.23
C HIS A 114 -7.57 20.58 7.17
N VAL A 115 -7.37 20.06 8.39
CA VAL A 115 -8.44 19.92 9.39
C VAL A 115 -8.80 21.27 10.05
N PHE A 116 -7.80 22.05 10.47
CA PHE A 116 -8.01 23.20 11.35
C PHE A 116 -7.90 24.58 10.69
N ARG A 117 -7.24 24.68 9.54
CA ARG A 117 -6.95 25.96 8.86
C ARG A 117 -7.49 26.03 7.44
N GLY A 118 -7.48 24.92 6.72
CA GLY A 118 -8.02 24.81 5.37
C GLY A 118 -9.53 24.96 5.31
N SER A 119 -10.07 25.18 4.10
CA SER A 119 -11.52 25.16 3.89
C SER A 119 -12.06 23.76 4.18
N GLY A 120 -13.07 23.64 5.04
CA GLY A 120 -13.67 22.34 5.37
C GLY A 120 -14.33 21.66 4.16
N ILE A 121 -14.81 22.45 3.19
CA ILE A 121 -15.28 21.98 1.89
C ILE A 121 -14.40 22.63 0.82
N LEU A 122 -13.70 21.83 0.01
CA LEU A 122 -12.72 22.34 -0.94
C LEU A 122 -13.33 23.25 -2.02
N LYS A 123 -14.63 23.06 -2.34
CA LYS A 123 -15.41 23.92 -3.26
C LYS A 123 -15.40 25.39 -2.85
N ASN A 124 -15.36 25.66 -1.54
CA ASN A 124 -15.37 27.01 -0.97
C ASN A 124 -13.95 27.58 -0.80
N GLY A 125 -12.92 26.83 -1.22
CA GLY A 125 -11.53 27.29 -1.17
C GLY A 125 -11.21 28.36 -2.22
N VAL A 126 -9.98 28.88 -2.16
CA VAL A 126 -9.52 29.93 -3.08
C VAL A 126 -8.63 29.35 -4.17
N GLY A 127 -8.73 29.88 -5.38
CA GLY A 127 -7.83 29.56 -6.49
C GLY A 127 -7.94 28.11 -6.97
N ARG A 128 -6.81 27.40 -7.02
CA ARG A 128 -6.74 26.02 -7.55
C ARG A 128 -7.35 24.97 -6.63
N VAL A 129 -7.55 25.28 -5.34
CA VAL A 129 -8.07 24.33 -4.33
C VAL A 129 -9.45 23.81 -4.72
N THR A 130 -10.28 24.65 -5.35
CA THR A 130 -11.63 24.27 -5.79
C THR A 130 -11.65 23.13 -6.80
N LYS A 131 -10.57 22.95 -7.58
CA LYS A 131 -10.42 21.85 -8.55
C LYS A 131 -10.27 20.48 -7.90
N PHE A 132 -9.89 20.43 -6.63
CA PHE A 132 -9.70 19.18 -5.87
C PHE A 132 -10.96 18.74 -5.12
N HIS A 133 -12.04 19.54 -5.18
CA HIS A 133 -13.33 19.11 -4.63
C HIS A 133 -13.91 17.94 -5.43
N TYR A 134 -14.70 17.13 -4.75
CA TYR A 134 -15.47 16.04 -5.34
C TYR A 134 -16.80 15.91 -4.60
N GLU A 135 -17.79 15.37 -5.30
CA GLU A 135 -19.06 14.95 -4.74
C GLU A 135 -19.14 13.43 -4.91
N TRP A 136 -19.60 12.70 -3.89
CA TRP A 136 -19.67 11.23 -3.91
C TRP A 136 -20.61 10.67 -5.01
N THR A 137 -21.46 11.53 -5.55
CA THR A 137 -22.40 11.24 -6.64
C THR A 137 -21.83 11.56 -8.02
N ASP A 138 -20.61 12.08 -8.13
CA ASP A 138 -19.93 12.33 -9.41
C ASP A 138 -18.99 11.16 -9.79
N PRO A 139 -19.50 10.15 -10.51
CA PRO A 139 -18.68 8.99 -10.90
C PRO A 139 -17.51 9.34 -11.81
N LYS A 140 -17.57 10.48 -12.54
CA LYS A 140 -16.48 10.90 -13.42
C LYS A 140 -15.31 11.44 -12.59
N GLN A 141 -15.61 12.34 -11.63
CA GLN A 141 -14.59 12.87 -10.73
C GLN A 141 -13.98 11.79 -9.85
N LEU A 142 -14.79 10.85 -9.35
CA LEU A 142 -14.31 9.72 -8.56
C LEU A 142 -13.40 8.77 -9.39
N SER A 143 -13.76 8.49 -10.65
CA SER A 143 -12.90 7.72 -11.56
C SER A 143 -11.58 8.43 -11.85
N LEU A 144 -11.61 9.76 -12.01
CA LEU A 144 -10.41 10.57 -12.20
C LEU A 144 -9.47 10.47 -10.99
N ILE A 145 -10.01 10.58 -9.76
CA ILE A 145 -9.22 10.43 -8.53
C ILE A 145 -8.62 9.03 -8.45
N LEU A 146 -9.43 7.97 -8.67
CA LEU A 146 -8.96 6.59 -8.70
C LEU A 146 -7.82 6.41 -9.70
N GLY A 147 -7.97 6.95 -10.92
CA GLY A 147 -6.97 6.80 -11.97
C GLY A 147 -5.61 7.39 -11.60
N HIS A 148 -5.58 8.54 -10.92
CA HIS A 148 -4.31 9.10 -10.42
C HIS A 148 -3.67 8.20 -9.36
N HIS A 149 -4.46 7.66 -8.41
CA HIS A 149 -3.93 6.75 -7.40
C HIS A 149 -3.38 5.46 -8.00
N LEU A 150 -4.05 4.88 -9.01
CA LEU A 150 -3.56 3.71 -9.74
C LEU A 150 -2.20 3.99 -10.41
N ILE A 151 -2.02 5.17 -11.01
CA ILE A 151 -0.71 5.56 -11.57
C ILE A 151 0.36 5.60 -10.48
N PHE A 152 0.09 6.20 -9.31
CA PHE A 152 1.05 6.23 -8.20
C PHE A 152 1.39 4.83 -7.67
N LEU A 153 0.41 3.93 -7.57
CA LEU A 153 0.64 2.54 -7.21
C LEU A 153 1.51 1.82 -8.27
N GLY A 154 1.26 2.06 -9.55
CA GLY A 154 2.06 1.52 -10.64
C GLY A 154 3.51 2.03 -10.62
N ILE A 155 3.72 3.32 -10.33
CA ILE A 155 5.06 3.88 -10.08
C ILE A 155 5.72 3.18 -8.89
N GLY A 156 4.99 2.94 -7.80
CA GLY A 156 5.49 2.18 -6.64
C GLY A 156 5.98 0.78 -7.01
N ALA A 157 5.23 0.04 -7.82
CA ALA A 157 5.65 -1.26 -8.33
C ALA A 157 6.95 -1.16 -9.16
N PHE A 158 7.07 -0.15 -10.01
CA PHE A 158 8.30 0.07 -10.78
C PHE A 158 9.49 0.53 -9.94
N LEU A 159 9.28 1.23 -8.82
CA LEU A 159 10.37 1.53 -7.88
C LEU A 159 10.96 0.26 -7.29
N PHE A 160 10.13 -0.74 -6.97
CA PHE A 160 10.60 -2.06 -6.53
C PHE A 160 11.35 -2.80 -7.65
N VAL A 161 10.84 -2.78 -8.89
CA VAL A 161 11.55 -3.33 -10.05
C VAL A 161 12.92 -2.67 -10.23
N LEU A 162 12.99 -1.34 -10.15
CA LEU A 162 14.24 -0.59 -10.25
C LEU A 162 15.21 -0.95 -9.12
N LYS A 163 14.72 -1.15 -7.89
CA LYS A 163 15.54 -1.63 -6.77
C LYS A 163 16.19 -2.98 -7.09
N ALA A 164 15.40 -3.93 -7.58
CA ALA A 164 15.85 -5.29 -7.86
C ALA A 164 16.75 -5.41 -9.10
N MET A 165 16.52 -4.58 -10.12
CA MET A 165 17.23 -4.69 -11.40
C MET A 165 18.40 -3.73 -11.57
N VAL A 166 18.37 -2.57 -10.90
CA VAL A 166 19.34 -1.47 -11.12
C VAL A 166 20.06 -1.08 -9.84
N PHE A 167 19.33 -0.90 -8.74
CA PHE A 167 19.89 -0.34 -7.50
C PHE A 167 20.31 -1.43 -6.50
N GLY A 168 21.36 -2.17 -6.86
CA GLY A 168 22.05 -3.10 -5.97
C GLY A 168 21.37 -4.46 -5.77
N GLY A 169 20.13 -4.65 -6.24
CA GLY A 169 19.46 -5.94 -6.19
C GLY A 169 18.64 -6.18 -4.93
N ILE A 170 18.16 -7.39 -4.74
CA ILE A 170 17.41 -7.82 -3.54
C ILE A 170 17.98 -9.13 -3.02
N TYR A 171 17.66 -9.49 -1.78
CA TYR A 171 18.19 -10.71 -1.18
C TYR A 171 17.51 -11.94 -1.81
N ASP A 172 18.32 -12.85 -2.36
CA ASP A 172 17.86 -14.13 -2.89
C ASP A 172 18.22 -15.26 -1.92
N PRO A 173 17.24 -15.90 -1.25
CA PRO A 173 17.51 -17.04 -0.38
C PRO A 173 18.05 -18.27 -1.14
N ALA A 174 17.78 -18.42 -2.44
CA ALA A 174 18.30 -19.54 -3.24
C ALA A 174 19.81 -19.42 -3.50
N VAL A 175 20.33 -18.19 -3.55
CA VAL A 175 21.77 -17.89 -3.70
C VAL A 175 22.41 -17.52 -2.35
N ALA A 176 21.58 -17.31 -1.32
CA ALA A 176 21.96 -16.81 0.00
C ALA A 176 22.78 -15.50 -0.09
N ASN A 177 22.40 -14.59 -0.99
CA ASN A 177 23.08 -13.31 -1.14
C ASN A 177 22.18 -12.27 -1.83
N VAL A 178 22.54 -10.99 -1.71
CA VAL A 178 21.94 -9.92 -2.51
C VAL A 178 22.43 -10.04 -3.96
N ARG A 179 21.50 -10.04 -4.91
CA ARG A 179 21.84 -10.05 -6.34
C ARG A 179 20.91 -9.19 -7.17
N LEU A 180 21.42 -8.73 -8.30
CA LEU A 180 20.63 -8.09 -9.34
C LEU A 180 19.78 -9.13 -10.07
N ILE A 181 18.54 -8.77 -10.36
CA ILE A 181 17.64 -9.56 -11.19
C ILE A 181 17.76 -9.06 -12.62
N THR A 182 18.54 -9.74 -13.46
CA THR A 182 18.82 -9.28 -14.83
C THR A 182 17.84 -9.81 -15.88
N ASN A 183 17.16 -10.91 -15.58
CA ASN A 183 16.28 -11.61 -16.53
C ASN A 183 14.89 -11.87 -15.92
N PRO A 184 14.08 -10.83 -15.64
CA PRO A 184 12.75 -11.02 -15.08
C PRO A 184 11.83 -11.79 -16.04
N THR A 185 10.94 -12.62 -15.50
CA THR A 185 10.02 -13.42 -16.31
C THR A 185 8.91 -12.55 -16.88
N LEU A 186 8.95 -12.31 -18.20
CA LEU A 186 7.91 -11.53 -18.88
C LEU A 186 6.84 -12.39 -19.56
N ASN A 187 7.02 -13.71 -19.60
CA ASN A 187 6.06 -14.61 -20.23
C ASN A 187 4.69 -14.51 -19.52
N PRO A 188 3.63 -14.02 -20.19
CA PRO A 188 2.34 -13.82 -19.56
C PRO A 188 1.71 -15.14 -19.08
N VAL A 189 1.97 -16.25 -19.77
CA VAL A 189 1.44 -17.56 -19.36
C VAL A 189 1.98 -17.90 -17.98
N THR A 190 3.30 -17.80 -17.77
CA THR A 190 3.91 -18.06 -16.46
C THR A 190 3.34 -17.14 -15.39
N ILE A 191 3.31 -15.83 -15.65
CA ILE A 191 2.90 -14.82 -14.64
C ILE A 191 1.41 -14.96 -14.27
N PHE A 192 0.52 -15.08 -15.24
CA PHE A 192 -0.92 -15.12 -14.96
C PHE A 192 -1.40 -16.49 -14.47
N CYS A 193 -0.68 -17.59 -14.74
CA CYS A 193 -1.00 -18.91 -14.19
C CYS A 193 -0.95 -18.94 -12.65
N TYR A 194 -0.11 -18.12 -12.02
CA TYR A 194 -0.07 -17.97 -10.55
C TYR A 194 -1.43 -17.54 -9.96
N LEU A 195 -2.24 -16.77 -10.69
CA LEU A 195 -3.59 -16.35 -10.25
C LEU A 195 -4.55 -17.53 -10.11
N PHE A 196 -4.30 -18.60 -10.85
CA PHE A 196 -5.10 -19.83 -10.84
C PHE A 196 -4.44 -20.95 -10.02
N GLY A 197 -3.36 -20.63 -9.31
CA GLY A 197 -2.57 -21.61 -8.54
C GLY A 197 -1.85 -22.62 -9.41
N ILE A 198 -1.60 -22.31 -10.69
CA ILE A 198 -0.79 -23.15 -11.56
C ILE A 198 0.63 -22.57 -11.54
N ALA A 199 1.56 -23.29 -10.91
CA ALA A 199 2.94 -22.85 -10.74
C ALA A 199 3.86 -24.07 -10.63
N ASN A 200 5.14 -23.92 -10.97
CA ASN A 200 6.16 -24.95 -10.73
C ASN A 200 5.81 -26.33 -11.31
N GLY A 201 5.14 -26.37 -12.47
CA GLY A 201 4.77 -27.60 -13.16
C GLY A 201 3.48 -28.27 -12.68
N GLY A 202 2.72 -27.66 -11.77
CA GLY A 202 1.46 -28.24 -11.28
C GLY A 202 0.49 -27.23 -10.67
N TRP A 203 -0.66 -27.72 -10.20
CA TRP A 203 -1.60 -26.92 -9.42
C TRP A 203 -1.24 -26.97 -7.93
N THR A 204 -1.41 -25.86 -7.22
CA THR A 204 -1.13 -25.71 -5.79
C THR A 204 -2.20 -24.86 -5.10
N PRO A 205 -2.63 -25.25 -3.88
CA PRO A 205 -3.57 -24.46 -3.10
C PRO A 205 -2.99 -23.14 -2.58
N LEU A 206 -1.66 -22.95 -2.65
CA LEU A 206 -1.00 -21.71 -2.22
C LEU A 206 -1.20 -20.56 -3.22
N GLY A 207 -1.71 -20.83 -4.42
CA GLY A 207 -1.92 -19.77 -5.41
C GLY A 207 -0.61 -19.05 -5.76
N MET A 208 -0.66 -17.71 -5.75
CA MET A 208 0.50 -16.84 -5.94
C MET A 208 1.60 -17.03 -4.88
N ALA A 209 1.26 -17.48 -3.67
CA ALA A 209 2.24 -17.69 -2.60
C ALA A 209 3.19 -18.87 -2.88
N SER A 210 2.98 -19.61 -3.97
CA SER A 210 3.88 -20.66 -4.44
C SER A 210 5.07 -20.17 -5.27
N VAL A 211 5.17 -18.86 -5.55
CA VAL A 211 6.31 -18.28 -6.27
C VAL A 211 7.63 -18.62 -5.57
N ASN A 212 8.59 -19.17 -6.31
CA ASN A 212 9.80 -19.77 -5.74
C ASN A 212 11.12 -19.19 -6.30
N ASN A 213 11.04 -18.13 -7.10
CA ASN A 213 12.18 -17.45 -7.70
C ASN A 213 11.88 -15.96 -7.84
N LEU A 214 12.93 -15.14 -7.86
CA LEU A 214 12.80 -13.69 -7.89
C LEU A 214 12.53 -13.14 -9.29
N GLU A 215 12.90 -13.87 -10.34
CA GLU A 215 12.61 -13.51 -11.73
C GLU A 215 11.09 -13.39 -11.97
N ASP A 216 10.31 -14.32 -11.42
CA ASP A 216 8.84 -14.29 -11.47
C ASP A 216 8.26 -13.19 -10.58
N VAL A 217 8.84 -12.95 -9.40
CA VAL A 217 8.42 -11.85 -8.52
C VAL A 217 8.58 -10.51 -9.22
N ILE A 218 9.76 -10.23 -9.80
CA ILE A 218 10.03 -8.97 -10.50
C ILE A 218 9.24 -8.89 -11.81
N GLY A 219 9.15 -9.98 -12.57
CA GLY A 219 8.32 -10.07 -13.76
C GLY A 219 6.84 -9.75 -13.49
N GLY A 220 6.29 -10.29 -12.40
CA GLY A 220 4.94 -9.99 -11.93
C GLY A 220 4.75 -8.51 -11.60
N HIS A 221 5.72 -7.88 -10.93
CA HIS A 221 5.65 -6.44 -10.61
C HIS A 221 5.77 -5.56 -11.86
N ILE A 222 6.48 -5.98 -12.90
CA ILE A 222 6.49 -5.29 -14.21
C ILE A 222 5.08 -5.33 -14.83
N TRP A 223 4.42 -6.50 -14.82
CA TRP A 223 3.04 -6.63 -15.30
C TRP A 223 2.07 -5.77 -14.49
N ILE A 224 2.11 -5.86 -13.16
CA ILE A 224 1.23 -5.09 -12.27
C ILE A 224 1.48 -3.59 -12.42
N GLY A 225 2.74 -3.14 -12.44
CA GLY A 225 3.08 -1.73 -12.66
C GLY A 225 2.52 -1.20 -13.98
N SER A 226 2.67 -1.97 -15.05
CA SER A 226 2.14 -1.62 -16.38
C SER A 226 0.61 -1.56 -16.40
N LEU A 227 -0.06 -2.56 -15.82
CA LEU A 227 -1.53 -2.64 -15.75
C LEU A 227 -2.11 -1.52 -14.90
N LEU A 228 -1.47 -1.16 -13.78
CA LEU A 228 -1.89 -0.07 -12.90
C LEU A 228 -1.77 1.30 -13.60
N ILE A 229 -0.66 1.56 -14.31
CA ILE A 229 -0.50 2.82 -15.06
C ILE A 229 -1.49 2.88 -16.23
N ALA A 230 -1.61 1.81 -17.02
CA ALA A 230 -2.54 1.76 -18.14
C ALA A 230 -4.01 1.89 -17.68
N GLY A 231 -4.39 1.16 -16.63
CA GLY A 231 -5.71 1.25 -16.00
C GLY A 231 -5.96 2.61 -15.37
N GLY A 232 -4.94 3.22 -14.77
CA GLY A 232 -5.03 4.57 -14.22
C GLY A 232 -5.25 5.63 -15.29
N ALA A 233 -4.48 5.58 -16.39
CA ALA A 233 -4.69 6.45 -17.55
C ALA A 233 -6.09 6.25 -18.15
N TRP A 234 -6.53 5.01 -18.28
CA TRP A 234 -7.89 4.67 -18.71
C TRP A 234 -8.95 5.31 -17.79
N HIS A 235 -8.83 5.18 -16.47
CA HIS A 235 -9.77 5.76 -15.50
C HIS A 235 -9.80 7.29 -15.49
N ILE A 236 -8.72 7.95 -15.90
CA ILE A 236 -8.65 9.42 -16.06
C ILE A 236 -9.40 9.88 -17.31
N VAL A 237 -9.23 9.19 -18.44
CA VAL A 237 -9.81 9.60 -19.73
C VAL A 237 -11.23 9.06 -19.97
N SER A 238 -11.64 8.04 -19.21
CA SER A 238 -12.95 7.42 -19.31
C SER A 238 -13.87 7.82 -18.14
N GLN A 239 -15.14 7.44 -18.26
CA GLN A 239 -16.12 7.53 -17.18
C GLN A 239 -16.80 6.16 -17.03
N PRO A 240 -17.35 5.82 -15.85
CA PRO A 240 -18.05 4.55 -15.68
C PRO A 240 -19.15 4.36 -16.72
N PHE A 241 -19.13 3.20 -17.38
CA PHE A 241 -20.12 2.87 -18.41
C PHE A 241 -21.54 2.80 -17.82
N PRO A 242 -22.59 2.97 -18.65
CA PRO A 242 -23.97 2.93 -18.16
C PRO A 242 -24.33 1.66 -17.38
N TRP A 243 -23.79 0.50 -17.75
CA TRP A 243 -24.03 -0.74 -17.04
C TRP A 243 -23.36 -0.77 -15.66
N VAL A 244 -22.17 -0.17 -15.51
CA VAL A 244 -21.47 -0.06 -14.22
C VAL A 244 -22.28 0.81 -13.26
N LYS A 245 -22.80 1.95 -13.75
CA LYS A 245 -23.67 2.85 -12.97
C LYS A 245 -24.98 2.18 -12.53
N LYS A 246 -25.42 1.12 -13.21
CA LYS A 246 -26.60 0.32 -12.84
C LYS A 246 -26.27 -0.81 -11.86
N ALA A 247 -25.08 -1.39 -11.96
CA ALA A 247 -24.67 -2.54 -11.17
C ALA A 247 -24.09 -2.15 -9.80
N LEU A 248 -23.46 -0.98 -9.69
CA LEU A 248 -22.76 -0.54 -8.48
C LEU A 248 -23.49 0.61 -7.79
N ILE A 249 -23.42 0.62 -6.46
CA ILE A 249 -23.81 1.77 -5.63
C ILE A 249 -22.61 2.72 -5.58
N ILE A 250 -22.80 3.96 -6.02
CA ILE A 250 -21.74 4.97 -6.07
C ILE A 250 -22.05 6.07 -5.04
N ASN A 251 -21.51 5.89 -3.84
CA ASN A 251 -21.49 6.88 -2.77
C ASN A 251 -20.29 6.60 -1.83
N GLY A 252 -20.02 7.48 -0.86
CA GLY A 252 -18.87 7.36 0.04
C GLY A 252 -18.82 6.04 0.81
N ASP A 253 -19.93 5.63 1.41
CA ASP A 253 -20.00 4.40 2.23
C ASP A 253 -19.82 3.13 1.38
N ALA A 254 -20.43 3.08 0.20
CA ALA A 254 -20.30 1.95 -0.71
C ALA A 254 -18.86 1.81 -1.20
N LEU A 255 -18.22 2.91 -1.60
CA LEU A 255 -16.82 2.91 -2.05
C LEU A 255 -15.86 2.50 -0.93
N LEU A 256 -16.12 2.96 0.30
CA LEU A 256 -15.39 2.51 1.48
C LEU A 256 -15.59 0.99 1.69
N SER A 257 -16.82 0.49 1.55
CA SER A 257 -17.12 -0.94 1.72
C SER A 257 -16.41 -1.84 0.69
N TYR A 258 -16.32 -1.40 -0.57
CA TYR A 258 -15.57 -2.11 -1.61
C TYR A 258 -14.07 -2.16 -1.29
N SER A 259 -13.53 -1.04 -0.79
CA SER A 259 -12.11 -0.97 -0.38
C SER A 259 -11.82 -1.85 0.83
N LEU A 260 -12.74 -1.93 1.81
CA LEU A 260 -12.62 -2.83 2.96
C LEU A 260 -12.64 -4.30 2.54
N GLY A 261 -13.52 -4.69 1.61
CA GLY A 261 -13.51 -6.04 1.04
C GLY A 261 -12.19 -6.38 0.34
N GLY A 262 -11.65 -5.43 -0.43
CA GLY A 262 -10.33 -5.56 -1.06
C GLY A 262 -9.19 -5.69 -0.04
N LEU A 263 -9.18 -4.89 1.02
CA LEU A 263 -8.20 -4.97 2.10
C LEU A 263 -8.27 -6.31 2.86
N ALA A 264 -9.48 -6.81 3.14
CA ALA A 264 -9.65 -8.12 3.75
C ALA A 264 -9.07 -9.24 2.88
N PHE A 265 -9.34 -9.21 1.57
CA PHE A 265 -8.75 -10.16 0.62
C PHE A 265 -7.21 -10.07 0.61
N MET A 266 -6.64 -8.86 0.54
CA MET A 266 -5.19 -8.67 0.61
C MET A 266 -4.61 -9.21 1.92
N ALA A 267 -5.27 -9.01 3.06
CA ALA A 267 -4.82 -9.54 4.34
C ALA A 267 -4.78 -11.08 4.37
N PHE A 268 -5.81 -11.75 3.84
CA PHE A 268 -5.83 -13.22 3.74
C PHE A 268 -4.72 -13.75 2.81
N VAL A 269 -4.50 -13.10 1.67
CA VAL A 269 -3.40 -13.46 0.76
C VAL A 269 -2.04 -13.26 1.44
N SER A 270 -1.83 -12.12 2.10
CA SER A 270 -0.60 -11.83 2.83
C SER A 270 -0.31 -12.83 3.95
N ALA A 271 -1.34 -13.29 4.68
CA ALA A 271 -1.17 -14.31 5.72
C ALA A 271 -0.64 -15.64 5.16
N ILE A 272 -1.12 -16.04 3.97
CA ILE A 272 -0.61 -17.24 3.29
C ILE A 272 0.84 -17.01 2.82
N PHE A 273 1.14 -15.84 2.28
CA PHE A 273 2.51 -15.49 1.88
C PHE A 273 3.50 -15.55 3.05
N VAL A 274 3.21 -14.87 4.16
CA VAL A 274 4.08 -14.86 5.35
C VAL A 274 4.19 -16.26 5.96
N GLY A 275 3.11 -17.04 5.96
CA GLY A 275 3.09 -18.38 6.57
C GLY A 275 3.84 -19.45 5.78
N TYR A 276 3.92 -19.33 4.45
CA TYR A 276 4.38 -20.43 3.59
C TYR A 276 5.47 -20.06 2.58
N ASN A 277 5.57 -18.81 2.14
CA ASN A 277 6.50 -18.44 1.08
C ASN A 277 7.90 -18.13 1.63
N THR A 278 8.89 -18.94 1.29
CA THR A 278 10.28 -18.74 1.74
C THR A 278 11.15 -17.96 0.76
N THR A 279 10.57 -17.46 -0.33
CA THR A 279 11.30 -16.68 -1.35
C THR A 279 11.28 -15.19 -1.02
N VAL A 280 10.09 -14.63 -0.81
CA VAL A 280 9.92 -13.20 -0.44
C VAL A 280 9.86 -12.99 1.07
N TYR A 281 9.71 -14.06 1.86
CA TYR A 281 9.98 -14.09 3.31
C TYR A 281 11.06 -15.12 3.63
N PRO A 282 12.35 -14.78 3.43
CA PRO A 282 13.47 -15.66 3.77
C PRO A 282 13.47 -16.08 5.24
N ARG A 283 13.98 -17.28 5.51
CA ARG A 283 14.18 -17.81 6.86
C ARG A 283 15.56 -17.44 7.41
#